data_AF-A0A8T4ZVU6-F1
#
_entry.id   AF-A0A8T4ZVU6-F1
#
_cell.length_a   1.000
_cell.length_b   1.000
_cell.length_c   1.000
_cell.angle_alpha   90.00
_cell.angle_beta   90.00
_cell.angle_gamma   90.00
#
_symmetry.space_group_name_H-M   'P 1'
#
loop_
_entity.id
_entity.type
_entity.pdbx_description
1 polymer ?
#
loop_
_entity_poly.entity_id
_entity_poly.type
_entity_poly.pdbx_seq_one_letter_code
_entity_poly.pdbx_strand_id
1 'polypeptide(L)'
;MNQSLKEAAYNYWLQGLNVVLLREKKPLHEWRRWQTERQSEGDFEALPWSEADGFALICGSRLSNGLHFATVDFDVKMLAKKQERRAGKKLAAYLQLLKETGMRAGEATRLKWTDIDEERRIIILNSPEKGSNPRIWKITAKLMNMLNALPRKSQYIFGNPNPRAIRALFCNTRKKLAEKLQNPRMLKISFHTFRHWKATTLYHQTKNLLLVKEFLGHAEVDNTLLYIQIEQALYGQSNDDEFVVYGTSDKEEIKKLLAVGFDYVCQKDDILYFGKRK
;
A
#
# COMPACT_ATOMS: atom_id res chain seq x y z
N MET A 1 26.86 11.85 -1.95
CA MET A 1 26.40 12.95 -1.08
C MET A 1 25.46 12.36 -0.05
N ASN A 2 25.79 12.51 1.24
CA ASN A 2 24.90 12.13 2.34
C ASN A 2 23.71 13.07 2.31
N GLN A 3 22.58 12.62 1.77
CA GLN A 3 21.32 13.32 1.88
C GLN A 3 20.98 13.46 3.37
N SER A 4 20.70 14.68 3.83
CA SER A 4 20.41 14.89 5.26
C SER A 4 19.14 14.11 5.64
N LEU A 5 19.04 13.63 6.89
CA LEU A 5 17.87 12.88 7.39
C LEU A 5 16.56 13.64 7.09
N LYS A 6 16.62 14.96 7.20
CA LYS A 6 15.54 15.90 6.88
C LYS A 6 15.20 15.92 5.40
N GLU A 7 16.17 16.02 4.49
CA GLU A 7 15.92 15.93 3.04
C GLU A 7 15.29 14.60 2.63
N ALA A 8 15.77 13.49 3.20
CA ALA A 8 15.21 12.18 2.92
C ALA A 8 13.75 12.08 3.37
N ALA A 9 13.43 12.59 4.55
CA ALA A 9 12.08 12.63 5.08
C ALA A 9 11.17 13.60 4.31
N TYR A 10 11.69 14.75 3.87
CA TYR A 10 10.94 15.76 3.12
C TYR A 10 10.42 15.20 1.79
N ASN A 11 11.21 14.37 1.11
CA ASN A 11 10.77 13.70 -0.11
C ASN A 11 9.55 12.77 0.11
N TYR A 12 9.44 12.14 1.28
CA TYR A 12 8.27 11.33 1.63
C TYR A 12 7.11 12.21 2.09
N TRP A 13 7.40 13.31 2.78
CA TRP A 13 6.40 14.31 3.11
C TRP A 13 5.75 14.86 1.84
N LEU A 14 6.51 15.29 0.83
CA LEU A 14 5.98 15.72 -0.48
C LEU A 14 5.06 14.69 -1.17
N GLN A 15 5.26 13.40 -0.87
CA GLN A 15 4.42 12.30 -1.40
C GLN A 15 3.11 12.08 -0.64
N GLY A 16 2.73 12.97 0.30
CA GLY A 16 1.49 12.83 1.04
C GLY A 16 1.60 12.01 2.34
N LEU A 17 2.81 11.65 2.78
CA LEU A 17 3.02 10.89 4.02
C LEU A 17 3.40 11.79 5.19
N ASN A 18 2.89 11.50 6.40
CA ASN A 18 3.32 12.23 7.59
C ASN A 18 4.60 11.59 8.15
N VAL A 19 5.45 12.38 8.77
CA VAL A 19 6.78 11.99 9.25
C VAL A 19 6.84 12.08 10.77
N VAL A 20 7.39 11.05 11.41
CA VAL A 20 7.60 11.00 12.86
C VAL A 20 9.07 10.81 13.13
N LEU A 21 9.69 11.69 13.89
CA LEU A 21 11.10 11.56 14.22
C LEU A 21 11.30 10.50 15.30
N LEU A 22 12.39 9.75 15.17
CA LEU A 22 12.79 8.69 16.09
C LEU A 22 14.16 9.01 16.70
N ARG A 23 14.31 8.60 17.96
CA ARG A 23 15.61 8.39 18.62
C ARG A 23 15.58 7.03 19.28
N GLU A 24 16.56 6.18 19.02
CA GLU A 24 16.64 4.81 19.55
C GLU A 24 15.34 4.01 19.34
N LYS A 25 14.68 4.20 18.18
CA LYS A 25 13.41 3.54 17.80
C LYS A 25 12.19 3.95 18.63
N LYS A 26 12.26 5.08 19.33
CA LYS A 26 11.13 5.69 20.05
C LYS A 26 10.76 7.03 19.40
N PRO A 27 9.46 7.34 19.25
CA PRO A 27 9.01 8.66 18.78
C PRO A 27 9.51 9.79 19.68
N LEU A 28 10.02 10.86 19.08
CA LEU A 28 10.52 12.04 19.79
C LEU A 28 9.43 13.04 20.18
N HIS A 29 8.26 12.95 19.57
CA HIS A 29 7.14 13.84 19.82
C HIS A 29 5.83 13.06 19.72
N GLU A 30 4.73 13.66 20.18
CA GLU A 30 3.41 13.09 19.98
C GLU A 30 3.09 13.04 18.48
N TRP A 31 2.57 11.90 18.03
CA TRP A 31 2.37 11.62 16.61
C TRP A 31 1.00 11.04 16.28
N ARG A 32 0.19 10.72 17.31
CA ARG A 32 -1.11 10.07 17.14
C ARG A 32 -2.08 10.89 16.30
N ARG A 33 -2.09 12.23 16.47
CA ARG A 33 -2.91 13.16 15.67
C ARG A 33 -2.70 13.01 14.16
N TRP A 34 -1.47 12.72 13.74
CA TRP A 34 -1.12 12.55 12.32
C TRP A 34 -1.54 11.20 11.73
N GLN A 35 -2.24 10.36 12.51
CA GLN A 35 -2.95 9.19 11.98
C GLN A 35 -4.27 9.58 11.29
N THR A 36 -4.81 10.75 11.62
CA THR A 36 -6.08 11.26 11.10
C THR A 36 -5.93 12.57 10.35
N GLU A 37 -4.84 13.30 10.60
CA GLU A 37 -4.59 14.63 10.05
C GLU A 37 -3.31 14.67 9.22
N ARG A 38 -3.30 15.49 8.17
CA ARG A 38 -2.12 15.75 7.34
C ARG A 38 -1.20 16.76 8.04
N GLN A 39 0.09 16.47 8.15
CA GLN A 39 1.09 17.44 8.57
C GLN A 39 1.17 18.59 7.58
N SER A 40 1.02 19.82 8.09
CA SER A 40 1.37 21.01 7.33
C SER A 40 2.89 21.10 7.14
N GLU A 41 3.34 21.97 6.23
CA GLU A 41 4.78 22.23 6.05
C GLU A 41 5.37 22.84 7.33
N GLY A 42 4.62 23.70 8.02
CA GLY A 42 4.99 24.24 9.32
C GLY A 42 5.16 23.16 10.40
N ASP A 43 4.29 22.15 10.44
CA ASP A 43 4.43 21.01 11.36
C ASP A 43 5.70 20.19 11.07
N PHE A 44 6.03 20.00 9.79
CA PHE A 44 7.22 19.25 9.36
C PHE A 44 8.52 19.99 9.70
N GLU A 45 8.55 21.30 9.45
CA GLU A 45 9.72 22.15 9.73
C GLU A 45 9.98 22.28 11.24
N ALA A 46 8.91 22.28 12.06
CA ALA A 46 8.98 22.39 13.51
C ALA A 46 9.42 21.11 14.24
N LEU A 47 9.64 19.99 13.53
CA LEU A 47 10.07 18.74 14.17
C LEU A 47 11.50 18.88 14.76
N PRO A 48 11.82 18.19 15.87
CA PRO A 48 13.14 18.28 16.52
C PRO A 48 14.22 17.48 15.75
N TRP A 49 14.58 17.97 14.56
CA TRP A 49 15.50 17.29 13.63
C TRP A 49 16.91 17.06 14.17
N SER A 50 17.40 17.95 15.04
CA SER A 50 18.73 17.85 15.67
C SER A 50 18.83 16.67 16.65
N GLU A 51 17.68 16.18 17.14
CA GLU A 51 17.63 15.11 18.12
C GLU A 51 17.40 13.74 17.49
N ALA A 52 16.98 13.69 16.23
CA ALA A 52 16.59 12.47 15.55
C ALA A 52 17.78 11.65 15.03
N ASP A 53 17.73 10.34 15.25
CA ASP A 53 18.62 9.37 14.59
C ASP A 53 17.93 8.61 13.44
N GLY A 54 16.61 8.78 13.31
CA GLY A 54 15.78 8.17 12.27
C GLY A 54 14.42 8.86 12.12
N PHE A 55 13.62 8.43 11.16
CA PHE A 55 12.22 8.84 11.06
C PHE A 55 11.34 7.68 10.59
N ALA A 56 10.11 7.64 11.07
CA ALA A 56 9.04 6.78 10.60
C ALA A 56 8.06 7.58 9.73
N LEU A 57 7.37 6.88 8.83
CA LEU A 57 6.31 7.45 8.01
C LEU A 57 4.97 6.94 8.51
N ILE A 58 4.03 7.83 8.80
CA ILE A 58 2.64 7.46 9.04
C ILE A 58 1.96 7.30 7.69
N CYS A 59 1.76 6.04 7.32
CA CYS A 59 0.96 5.63 6.18
C CYS A 59 -0.44 5.30 6.69
N GLY A 60 -1.40 6.21 6.51
CA GLY A 60 -2.79 5.93 6.84
C GLY A 60 -3.62 7.20 6.84
N SER A 61 -4.43 7.39 5.81
CA SER A 61 -5.70 8.09 5.99
C SER A 61 -6.61 7.19 6.81
N ARG A 62 -7.35 7.73 7.78
CA ARG A 62 -8.44 7.01 8.44
C ARG A 62 -9.49 6.65 7.38
N LEU A 63 -9.79 5.36 7.23
CA LEU A 63 -10.92 4.92 6.41
C LEU A 63 -12.23 5.29 7.15
N SER A 64 -13.29 5.56 6.40
CA SER A 64 -14.63 5.89 6.94
C SER A 64 -15.15 4.83 7.93
N ASN A 65 -14.67 3.59 7.81
CA ASN A 65 -15.02 2.47 8.71
C ASN A 65 -14.17 2.37 10.00
N GLY A 66 -13.37 3.39 10.34
CA GLY A 66 -12.60 3.42 11.59
C GLY A 66 -11.37 2.51 11.63
N LEU A 67 -10.95 1.92 10.50
CA LEU A 67 -9.74 1.12 10.39
C LEU A 67 -8.52 1.97 9.97
N HIS A 68 -7.36 1.64 10.55
CA HIS A 68 -6.08 2.27 10.23
C HIS A 68 -5.23 1.34 9.32
N PHE A 69 -4.58 1.93 8.31
CA PHE A 69 -3.49 1.29 7.57
C PHE A 69 -2.18 1.45 8.39
N ALA A 70 -1.24 0.49 8.31
CA ALA A 70 -0.03 0.46 9.15
C ALA A 70 1.25 0.75 8.35
N THR A 71 2.25 1.28 9.05
CA THR A 71 3.51 1.86 8.56
C THR A 71 4.60 0.83 8.19
N VAL A 72 5.55 1.25 7.34
CA VAL A 72 6.83 0.58 7.08
C VAL A 72 7.94 1.40 7.76
N ASP A 73 8.70 0.75 8.62
CA ASP A 73 9.85 1.31 9.36
C ASP A 73 11.06 1.53 8.43
N PHE A 74 11.69 2.70 8.48
CA PHE A 74 12.97 3.00 7.83
C PHE A 74 14.01 3.33 8.91
N ASP A 75 14.80 2.33 9.30
CA ASP A 75 15.89 2.48 10.25
C ASP A 75 17.16 2.97 9.51
N VAL A 76 17.60 4.20 9.81
CA VAL A 76 18.86 4.79 9.32
C VAL A 76 19.86 4.95 10.47
N LYS A 77 20.22 3.86 11.17
CA LYS A 77 21.63 3.52 11.49
C LYS A 77 21.77 2.24 12.34
N MET A 78 22.84 1.51 12.02
CA MET A 78 23.48 0.44 12.80
C MET A 78 22.68 -0.85 13.08
N LEU A 79 22.78 -1.81 12.15
CA LEU A 79 22.58 -3.22 12.48
C LEU A 79 23.92 -3.97 12.47
N ALA A 80 24.64 -3.92 13.59
CA ALA A 80 25.65 -4.92 13.89
C ALA A 80 24.95 -6.16 14.49
N LYS A 81 24.87 -7.25 13.72
CA LYS A 81 24.87 -8.66 14.17
C LYS A 81 24.89 -9.56 12.93
N LYS A 82 26.01 -10.25 12.74
CA LYS A 82 26.50 -10.77 11.45
C LYS A 82 25.85 -12.10 11.02
N GLN A 83 24.98 -12.71 11.83
CA GLN A 83 24.34 -14.01 11.52
C GLN A 83 22.81 -13.96 11.34
N GLU A 84 22.07 -13.06 12.00
CA GLU A 84 20.61 -12.91 11.78
C GLU A 84 20.23 -12.16 10.49
N ARG A 85 21.15 -11.41 9.88
CA ARG A 85 20.86 -10.50 8.75
C ARG A 85 20.64 -11.20 7.39
N ARG A 86 21.10 -12.43 7.17
CA ARG A 86 21.02 -13.06 5.84
C ARG A 86 19.60 -13.51 5.46
N ALA A 87 18.90 -14.17 6.38
CA ALA A 87 17.51 -14.59 6.17
C ALA A 87 16.57 -13.38 6.06
N GLY A 88 16.80 -12.34 6.87
CA GLY A 88 16.04 -11.08 6.83
C GLY A 88 16.19 -10.34 5.50
N LYS A 89 17.42 -10.17 4.99
CA LYS A 89 17.67 -9.52 3.68
C LYS A 89 16.99 -10.26 2.53
N LYS A 90 17.10 -11.60 2.52
CA LYS A 90 16.46 -12.45 1.51
C LYS A 90 14.94 -12.32 1.53
N LEU A 91 14.33 -12.44 2.71
CA LEU A 91 12.87 -12.28 2.84
C LEU A 91 12.44 -10.86 2.46
N ALA A 92 13.17 -9.83 2.89
CA ALA A 92 12.86 -8.44 2.54
C ALA A 92 12.90 -8.19 1.03
N ALA A 93 13.95 -8.66 0.35
CA ALA A 93 14.07 -8.54 -1.11
C ALA A 93 12.94 -9.31 -1.82
N TYR A 94 12.60 -10.49 -1.32
CA TYR A 94 11.49 -11.30 -1.85
C TYR A 94 10.14 -10.60 -1.69
N LEU A 95 9.83 -10.05 -0.51
CA LEU A 95 8.58 -9.32 -0.29
C LEU A 95 8.51 -8.02 -1.12
N GLN A 96 9.64 -7.32 -1.27
CA GLN A 96 9.72 -6.14 -2.14
C GLN A 96 9.48 -6.50 -3.61
N LEU A 97 10.04 -7.63 -4.08
CA LEU A 97 9.76 -8.16 -5.42
C LEU A 97 8.26 -8.42 -5.61
N LEU A 98 7.61 -9.13 -4.68
CA LEU A 98 6.17 -9.39 -4.74
C LEU A 98 5.34 -8.09 -4.73
N LYS A 99 5.75 -7.11 -3.93
CA LYS A 99 5.09 -5.80 -3.84
C LYS A 99 5.15 -5.05 -5.17
N GLU A 100 6.32 -5.00 -5.81
CA GLU A 100 6.49 -4.23 -7.05
C GLU A 100 5.86 -4.91 -8.27
N THR A 101 5.97 -6.24 -8.36
CA THR A 101 5.61 -7.01 -9.57
C THR A 101 4.25 -7.70 -9.49
N GLY A 102 3.70 -7.90 -8.29
CA GLY A 102 2.49 -8.70 -8.10
C GLY A 102 2.65 -10.17 -8.49
N MET A 103 3.88 -10.67 -8.67
CA MET A 103 4.14 -12.08 -8.99
C MET A 103 3.54 -13.03 -7.95
N ARG A 104 3.25 -14.27 -8.37
CA ARG A 104 2.93 -15.34 -7.41
C ARG A 104 4.20 -15.77 -6.68
N ALA A 105 4.03 -16.28 -5.48
CA ALA A 105 5.16 -16.71 -4.65
C ALA A 105 6.02 -17.79 -5.35
N GLY A 106 5.39 -18.78 -5.98
CA GLY A 106 6.14 -19.84 -6.65
C GLY A 106 6.93 -19.33 -7.86
N GLU A 107 6.36 -18.41 -8.64
CA GLU A 107 7.05 -17.71 -9.74
C GLU A 107 8.27 -16.95 -9.21
N ALA A 108 8.10 -16.16 -8.14
CA ALA A 108 9.19 -15.40 -7.53
C ALA A 108 10.32 -16.30 -7.00
N THR A 109 9.99 -17.46 -6.42
CA THR A 109 11.03 -18.41 -5.95
C THR A 109 11.82 -19.08 -7.07
N ARG A 110 11.22 -19.22 -8.27
CA ARG A 110 11.88 -19.84 -9.43
C ARG A 110 12.58 -18.83 -10.35
N LEU A 111 12.53 -17.55 -10.02
CA LEU A 111 13.20 -16.49 -10.79
C LEU A 111 14.72 -16.67 -10.74
N LYS A 112 15.36 -16.60 -11.90
CA LYS A 112 16.80 -16.80 -12.09
C LYS A 112 17.52 -15.47 -12.27
N TRP A 113 18.83 -15.47 -12.04
CA TRP A 113 19.66 -14.28 -12.31
C TRP A 113 19.64 -13.87 -13.78
N THR A 114 19.50 -14.85 -14.69
CA THR A 114 19.38 -14.63 -16.14
C THR A 114 18.07 -13.96 -16.55
N ASP A 115 17.09 -13.91 -15.65
CA ASP A 115 15.80 -13.27 -15.89
C ASP A 115 15.83 -11.76 -15.56
N ILE A 116 16.98 -11.24 -15.11
CA ILE A 116 17.18 -9.84 -14.73
C ILE A 116 18.12 -9.16 -15.73
N ASP A 117 17.65 -8.07 -16.32
CA ASP A 117 18.49 -7.07 -16.96
C ASP A 117 18.80 -5.98 -15.94
N GLU A 118 20.03 -6.02 -15.41
CA GLU A 118 20.47 -5.10 -14.34
C GLU A 118 20.59 -3.65 -14.81
N GLU A 119 21.05 -3.45 -16.05
CA GLU A 119 21.29 -2.14 -16.65
C GLU A 119 19.96 -1.40 -16.85
N ARG A 120 19.00 -2.09 -17.47
CA ARG A 120 17.67 -1.53 -17.75
C ARG A 120 16.72 -1.61 -16.57
N ARG A 121 17.09 -2.36 -15.52
CA ARG A 121 16.27 -2.69 -14.35
C ARG A 121 14.97 -3.36 -14.75
N ILE A 122 15.09 -4.44 -15.51
CA ILE A 122 13.96 -5.22 -16.01
C ILE A 122 14.01 -6.63 -15.45
N ILE A 123 12.85 -7.15 -15.04
CA ILE A 123 12.65 -8.56 -14.71
C ILE A 123 11.73 -9.18 -15.76
N ILE A 124 12.14 -10.33 -16.30
CA ILE A 124 11.41 -11.08 -17.32
C ILE A 124 10.96 -12.41 -16.72
N LEU A 125 9.65 -12.66 -16.66
CA LEU A 125 9.10 -13.95 -16.25
C LEU A 125 8.62 -14.72 -17.46
N ASN A 126 9.42 -15.71 -17.88
CA ASN A 126 9.12 -16.59 -19.01
C ASN A 126 8.30 -17.84 -18.63
N SER A 127 8.35 -18.27 -17.37
CA SER A 127 7.69 -19.50 -16.90
C SER A 127 6.63 -19.22 -15.81
N PRO A 128 5.50 -18.60 -16.18
CA PRO A 128 4.41 -18.27 -15.27
C PRO A 128 3.66 -19.50 -14.74
N GLU A 129 3.00 -19.37 -13.60
CA GLU A 129 2.19 -20.43 -13.01
C GLU A 129 0.76 -20.46 -13.56
N LYS A 130 0.09 -21.62 -13.47
CA LYS A 130 -1.34 -21.78 -13.75
C LYS A 130 -1.76 -21.34 -15.16
N GLY A 131 -0.90 -21.53 -16.16
CA GLY A 131 -1.19 -21.12 -17.54
C GLY A 131 -1.33 -19.61 -17.72
N SER A 132 -0.80 -18.81 -16.80
CA SER A 132 -0.73 -17.35 -16.97
C SER A 132 0.19 -16.97 -18.14
N ASN A 133 0.11 -15.71 -18.58
CA ASN A 133 0.96 -15.19 -19.65
C ASN A 133 2.33 -14.75 -19.11
N PRO A 134 3.40 -14.83 -19.92
CA PRO A 134 4.70 -14.23 -19.62
C PRO A 134 4.61 -12.72 -19.38
N ARG A 135 5.54 -12.17 -18.60
CA ARG A 135 5.48 -10.78 -18.14
C ARG A 135 6.86 -10.15 -18.06
N ILE A 136 6.89 -8.83 -18.24
CA ILE A 136 8.09 -8.03 -18.13
C ILE A 136 7.77 -6.84 -17.22
N TRP A 137 8.62 -6.59 -16.22
CA TRP A 137 8.45 -5.45 -15.31
C TRP A 137 9.72 -4.62 -15.24
N LYS A 138 9.55 -3.31 -15.32
CA LYS A 138 10.58 -2.37 -14.88
C LYS A 138 10.52 -2.24 -13.36
N ILE A 139 11.65 -2.39 -12.70
CA ILE A 139 11.75 -2.37 -11.23
C ILE A 139 12.47 -1.13 -10.72
N THR A 140 12.24 -0.79 -9.46
CA THR A 140 12.92 0.35 -8.83
C THR A 140 14.40 0.06 -8.58
N ALA A 141 15.21 1.12 -8.51
CA ALA A 141 16.61 1.00 -8.10
C ALA A 141 16.75 0.39 -6.69
N LYS A 142 15.77 0.63 -5.81
CA LYS A 142 15.72 0.03 -4.47
C LYS A 142 15.65 -1.49 -4.57
N LEU A 143 14.72 -2.04 -5.34
CA LEU A 143 14.61 -3.49 -5.49
C LEU A 143 15.88 -4.05 -6.15
N MET A 144 16.41 -3.41 -7.19
CA MET A 144 17.65 -3.85 -7.82
C MET A 144 18.81 -3.94 -6.82
N ASN A 145 19.00 -2.91 -5.99
CA ASN A 145 20.03 -2.90 -4.96
C ASN A 145 19.82 -4.00 -3.91
N MET A 146 18.56 -4.28 -3.53
CA MET A 146 18.23 -5.37 -2.62
C MET A 146 18.55 -6.74 -3.22
N LEU A 147 18.30 -6.94 -4.51
CA LEU A 147 18.63 -8.17 -5.24
C LEU A 147 20.15 -8.35 -5.38
N ASN A 148 20.87 -7.29 -5.76
CA ASN A 148 22.33 -7.32 -5.91
C ASN A 148 23.08 -7.54 -4.60
N ALA A 149 22.46 -7.22 -3.46
CA ALA A 149 23.00 -7.54 -2.14
C ALA A 149 22.86 -9.02 -1.74
N LEU A 150 22.15 -9.85 -2.53
CA LEU A 150 22.00 -11.28 -2.27
C LEU A 150 23.18 -12.09 -2.85
N PRO A 151 23.58 -13.18 -2.19
CA PRO A 151 24.69 -14.00 -2.68
C PRO A 151 24.27 -14.83 -3.92
N ARG A 152 25.05 -14.74 -5.00
CA ARG A 152 24.85 -15.52 -6.24
C ARG A 152 25.42 -16.94 -6.15
N LYS A 153 24.91 -17.73 -5.19
CA LYS A 153 25.34 -19.13 -4.96
C LYS A 153 24.52 -20.18 -5.70
N SER A 154 23.46 -19.76 -6.39
CA SER A 154 22.51 -20.61 -7.10
C SER A 154 22.07 -19.88 -8.36
N GLN A 155 21.63 -20.63 -9.39
CA GLN A 155 20.99 -20.04 -10.56
C GLN A 155 19.73 -19.24 -10.19
N TYR A 156 19.05 -19.64 -9.11
CA TYR A 156 17.86 -18.97 -8.58
C TYR A 156 18.23 -17.84 -7.63
N ILE A 157 17.59 -16.69 -7.79
CA ILE A 157 17.85 -15.48 -6.98
C ILE A 157 17.67 -15.76 -5.48
N PHE A 158 16.64 -16.53 -5.14
CA PHE A 158 16.33 -16.89 -3.75
C PHE A 158 16.85 -18.28 -3.37
N GLY A 159 17.79 -18.85 -4.13
CA GLY A 159 18.50 -20.08 -3.79
C GLY A 159 17.69 -21.37 -3.98
N ASN A 160 16.61 -21.53 -3.22
CA ASN A 160 15.74 -22.70 -3.26
C ASN A 160 14.47 -22.40 -4.08
N PRO A 161 14.22 -23.13 -5.19
CA PRO A 161 13.04 -22.92 -6.03
C PRO A 161 11.73 -23.39 -5.36
N ASN A 162 11.80 -24.08 -4.22
CA ASN A 162 10.63 -24.50 -3.46
C ASN A 162 10.15 -23.38 -2.50
N PRO A 163 8.90 -22.91 -2.62
CA PRO A 163 8.37 -21.83 -1.80
C PRO A 163 8.14 -22.21 -0.32
N ARG A 164 8.23 -23.49 0.06
CA ARG A 164 8.02 -23.93 1.46
C ARG A 164 8.97 -23.25 2.44
N ALA A 165 10.26 -23.18 2.12
CA ALA A 165 11.27 -22.60 3.01
C ALA A 165 11.04 -21.11 3.26
N ILE A 166 10.78 -20.34 2.19
CA ILE A 166 10.53 -18.90 2.31
C ILE A 166 9.17 -18.60 2.93
N ARG A 167 8.16 -19.46 2.72
CA ARG A 167 6.86 -19.38 3.40
C ARG A 167 7.00 -19.60 4.90
N ALA A 168 7.73 -20.62 5.33
CA ALA A 168 7.98 -20.87 6.75
C ALA A 168 8.70 -19.68 7.40
N LEU A 169 9.73 -19.16 6.73
CA LEU A 169 10.45 -17.96 7.18
C LEU A 169 9.50 -16.75 7.30
N PHE A 170 8.68 -16.50 6.27
CA PHE A 170 7.70 -15.42 6.29
C PHE A 170 6.71 -15.56 7.44
N CYS A 171 6.11 -16.75 7.63
CA CYS A 171 5.15 -16.99 8.71
C CYS A 171 5.77 -16.75 10.09
N ASN A 172 6.99 -17.25 10.32
CA ASN A 172 7.69 -17.08 11.59
C ASN A 172 8.05 -15.61 11.86
N THR A 173 8.61 -14.92 10.86
CA THR A 173 8.93 -13.49 10.97
C THR A 173 7.67 -12.65 11.21
N ARG A 174 6.59 -12.94 10.47
CA ARG A 174 5.30 -12.27 10.60
C ARG A 174 4.66 -12.49 11.96
N LYS A 175 4.73 -13.70 12.53
CA LYS A 175 4.22 -13.99 13.88
C LYS A 175 4.96 -13.19 14.94
N LYS A 176 6.30 -13.21 14.91
CA LYS A 176 7.14 -12.41 15.82
C LYS A 176 6.85 -10.92 15.70
N LEU A 177 6.63 -10.43 14.48
CA LEU A 177 6.31 -9.02 14.24
C LEU A 177 4.91 -8.65 14.73
N ALA A 178 3.93 -9.53 14.55
CA ALA A 178 2.56 -9.35 15.06
C ALA A 178 2.54 -9.24 16.59
N GLU A 179 3.31 -10.10 17.27
CA GLU A 179 3.47 -10.06 18.73
C GLU A 179 4.18 -8.77 19.16
N LYS A 180 5.32 -8.45 18.54
CA LYS A 180 6.11 -7.25 18.86
C LYS A 180 5.32 -5.95 18.70
N LEU A 181 4.50 -5.86 17.65
CA LEU A 181 3.70 -4.66 17.33
C LEU A 181 2.29 -4.70 17.92
N GLN A 182 1.95 -5.75 18.68
CA GLN A 182 0.59 -5.99 19.21
C GLN A 182 -0.50 -5.86 18.13
N ASN A 183 -0.19 -6.29 16.90
CA ASN A 183 -1.08 -6.16 15.75
C ASN A 183 -1.41 -7.55 15.18
N PRO A 184 -2.50 -8.19 15.64
CA PRO A 184 -2.89 -9.52 15.18
C PRO A 184 -3.31 -9.52 13.70
N ARG A 185 -3.67 -8.37 13.11
CA ARG A 185 -4.07 -8.30 11.69
C ARG A 185 -2.93 -8.67 10.76
N MET A 186 -1.67 -8.53 11.18
CA MET A 186 -0.52 -8.97 10.40
C MET A 186 -0.58 -10.45 10.05
N LEU A 187 -1.20 -11.28 10.90
CA LEU A 187 -1.34 -12.73 10.65
C LEU A 187 -2.25 -13.04 9.45
N LYS A 188 -3.09 -12.09 9.03
CA LYS A 188 -3.93 -12.21 7.82
C LYS A 188 -3.16 -11.95 6.52
N ILE A 189 -1.97 -11.33 6.59
CA ILE A 189 -1.17 -11.00 5.39
C ILE A 189 -0.54 -12.27 4.85
N SER A 190 -0.86 -12.64 3.61
CA SER A 190 -0.23 -13.75 2.89
C SER A 190 0.59 -13.23 1.71
N PHE A 191 1.32 -14.11 1.01
CA PHE A 191 1.99 -13.71 -0.23
C PHE A 191 1.00 -13.22 -1.30
N HIS A 192 -0.21 -13.77 -1.38
CA HIS A 192 -1.23 -13.31 -2.33
C HIS A 192 -1.71 -11.90 -2.00
N THR A 193 -1.64 -11.48 -0.74
CA THR A 193 -2.00 -10.11 -0.33
C THR A 193 -1.18 -9.06 -1.08
N PHE A 194 0.09 -9.31 -1.38
CA PHE A 194 0.92 -8.39 -2.17
C PHE A 194 0.43 -8.27 -3.62
N ARG A 195 0.02 -9.39 -4.22
CA ARG A 195 -0.57 -9.40 -5.56
C ARG A 195 -1.89 -8.63 -5.59
N HIS A 196 -2.78 -8.88 -4.62
CA HIS A 196 -4.04 -8.15 -4.54
C HIS A 196 -3.81 -6.65 -4.33
N TRP A 197 -2.91 -6.28 -3.41
CA TRP A 197 -2.53 -4.89 -3.20
C TRP A 197 -2.03 -4.23 -4.49
N LYS A 198 -1.07 -4.85 -5.19
CA LYS A 198 -0.51 -4.29 -6.42
C LYS A 198 -1.57 -4.13 -7.51
N ALA A 199 -2.42 -5.13 -7.68
CA ALA A 199 -3.49 -5.12 -8.66
C ALA A 199 -4.54 -4.03 -8.39
N THR A 200 -5.04 -3.97 -7.15
CA THR A 200 -6.03 -2.97 -6.74
C THR A 200 -5.46 -1.56 -6.81
N THR A 201 -4.21 -1.34 -6.37
CA THR A 201 -3.57 -0.02 -6.48
C THR A 201 -3.37 0.39 -7.94
N LEU A 202 -2.93 -0.52 -8.80
CA LEU A 202 -2.78 -0.24 -10.23
C LEU A 202 -4.12 0.08 -10.88
N TYR A 203 -5.17 -0.67 -10.56
CA TYR A 203 -6.52 -0.41 -11.04
C TYR A 203 -7.04 0.95 -10.54
N HIS A 204 -6.87 1.26 -9.25
CA HIS A 204 -7.27 2.53 -8.68
C HIS A 204 -6.60 3.73 -9.39
N GLN A 205 -5.29 3.62 -9.67
CA GLN A 205 -4.52 4.68 -10.31
C GLN A 205 -4.86 4.89 -11.79
N THR A 206 -5.22 3.82 -12.50
CA THR A 206 -5.33 3.86 -13.97
C THR A 206 -6.75 3.69 -14.48
N LYS A 207 -7.64 3.16 -13.64
CA LYS A 207 -9.00 2.72 -13.97
C LYS A 207 -9.06 1.83 -15.22
N ASN A 208 -7.95 1.18 -15.56
CA ASN A 208 -7.80 0.36 -16.75
C ASN A 208 -7.63 -1.11 -16.35
N LEU A 209 -8.69 -1.90 -16.51
CA LEU A 209 -8.70 -3.32 -16.15
C LEU A 209 -7.79 -4.16 -17.06
N LEU A 210 -7.69 -3.82 -18.35
CA LEU A 210 -6.85 -4.54 -19.31
C LEU A 210 -5.37 -4.41 -18.95
N LEU A 211 -4.96 -3.20 -18.56
CA LEU A 211 -3.61 -2.96 -18.05
C LEU A 211 -3.31 -3.84 -16.82
N VAL A 212 -4.27 -3.97 -15.90
CA VAL A 212 -4.11 -4.81 -14.71
C VAL A 212 -4.02 -6.29 -15.09
N LYS A 213 -4.86 -6.75 -16.03
CA LYS A 213 -4.82 -8.12 -16.57
C LYS A 213 -3.47 -8.44 -17.18
N GLU A 214 -2.94 -7.55 -18.02
CA GLU A 214 -1.63 -7.69 -18.67
C GLU A 214 -0.50 -7.67 -17.63
N PHE A 215 -0.53 -6.69 -16.72
CA PHE A 215 0.46 -6.56 -15.65
C PHE A 215 0.55 -7.80 -14.75
N LEU A 216 -0.60 -8.44 -14.47
CA LEU A 216 -0.70 -9.64 -13.66
C LEU A 216 -0.56 -10.93 -14.47
N GLY A 217 -0.69 -10.85 -15.79
CA GLY A 217 -0.63 -11.97 -16.74
C GLY A 217 -1.77 -12.96 -16.55
N HIS A 218 -2.97 -12.45 -16.27
CA HIS A 218 -4.17 -13.29 -16.26
C HIS A 218 -4.52 -13.68 -17.70
N ALA A 219 -4.79 -14.97 -17.92
CA ALA A 219 -5.28 -15.49 -19.19
C ALA A 219 -6.65 -14.86 -19.49
N GLU A 220 -7.58 -15.02 -18.54
CA GLU A 220 -8.94 -14.48 -18.62
C GLU A 220 -9.11 -13.18 -17.83
N VAL A 221 -9.93 -12.26 -18.38
CA VAL A 221 -10.28 -10.98 -17.76
C VAL A 221 -11.05 -11.20 -16.45
N ASP A 222 -11.86 -12.25 -16.36
CA ASP A 222 -12.73 -12.55 -15.20
C ASP A 222 -11.95 -12.64 -13.88
N ASN A 223 -10.72 -13.17 -13.93
CA ASN A 223 -9.81 -13.24 -12.78
C ASN A 223 -9.39 -11.86 -12.25
N THR A 224 -9.65 -10.81 -13.02
CA THR A 224 -9.26 -9.42 -12.77
C THR A 224 -10.45 -8.58 -12.31
N LEU A 225 -11.69 -8.98 -12.63
CA LEU A 225 -12.91 -8.25 -12.26
C LEU A 225 -13.06 -8.04 -10.75
N LEU A 226 -12.57 -8.99 -9.95
CA LEU A 226 -12.57 -8.87 -8.48
C LEU A 226 -11.90 -7.57 -7.99
N TYR A 227 -10.93 -7.03 -8.73
CA TYR A 227 -10.23 -5.81 -8.33
C TYR A 227 -11.10 -4.56 -8.44
N ILE A 228 -12.13 -4.58 -9.29
CA ILE A 228 -13.13 -3.51 -9.36
C ILE A 228 -13.89 -3.44 -8.03
N GLN A 229 -14.40 -4.58 -7.57
CA GLN A 229 -15.15 -4.68 -6.31
C GLN A 229 -14.29 -4.31 -5.12
N ILE A 230 -13.03 -4.78 -5.07
CA ILE A 230 -12.10 -4.41 -4.00
C ILE A 230 -11.79 -2.91 -4.04
N GLU A 231 -11.60 -2.32 -5.22
CA GLU A 231 -11.33 -0.90 -5.35
C GLU A 231 -12.53 -0.06 -4.92
N GLN A 232 -13.74 -0.41 -5.33
CA GLN A 232 -14.98 0.22 -4.87
C GLN A 232 -15.14 0.09 -3.35
N ALA A 233 -14.85 -1.07 -2.76
CA ALA A 233 -14.95 -1.26 -1.32
C ALA A 233 -13.89 -0.47 -0.52
N LEU A 234 -12.74 -0.16 -1.12
CA LEU A 234 -11.64 0.54 -0.44
C LEU A 234 -11.62 2.05 -0.68
N TYR A 235 -12.02 2.48 -1.87
CA TYR A 235 -11.91 3.85 -2.37
C TYR A 235 -13.21 4.41 -2.91
N GLY A 236 -14.22 3.57 -3.12
CA GLY A 236 -15.56 4.05 -3.39
C GLY A 236 -15.97 4.94 -2.24
N GLN A 237 -16.42 6.15 -2.57
CA GLN A 237 -17.00 7.01 -1.57
C GLN A 237 -18.17 6.23 -0.96
N SER A 238 -18.16 6.06 0.37
CA SER A 238 -19.40 5.81 1.08
C SER A 238 -20.27 7.02 0.77
N ASN A 239 -21.29 6.83 -0.09
CA ASN A 239 -22.32 7.82 -0.40
C ASN A 239 -23.21 8.09 0.83
N ASP A 240 -22.62 8.22 2.02
CA ASP A 240 -23.30 8.64 3.24
C ASP A 240 -23.65 10.16 3.16
N ASP A 241 -23.11 10.86 2.15
CA ASP A 241 -23.40 12.27 1.83
C ASP A 241 -24.16 12.45 0.49
N GLU A 242 -24.78 11.39 -0.08
CA GLU A 242 -25.71 11.60 -1.20
C GLU A 242 -27.02 12.20 -0.67
N PHE A 243 -27.15 13.52 -0.81
CA PHE A 243 -28.42 14.21 -0.65
C PHE A 243 -29.25 14.03 -1.92
N VAL A 244 -30.46 13.50 -1.78
CA VAL A 244 -31.46 13.65 -2.83
C VAL A 244 -32.12 15.00 -2.60
N VAL A 245 -32.02 15.90 -3.58
CA VAL A 245 -32.61 17.24 -3.53
C VAL A 245 -33.80 17.30 -4.49
N TYR A 246 -34.97 17.70 -3.98
CA TYR A 246 -36.17 17.96 -4.77
C TYR A 246 -36.58 19.43 -4.63
N GLY A 247 -36.83 20.10 -5.76
CA GLY A 247 -37.37 21.45 -5.82
C GLY A 247 -38.82 21.42 -6.29
N THR A 248 -39.75 22.01 -5.54
CA THR A 248 -41.14 22.18 -5.99
C THR A 248 -41.75 23.46 -5.42
N SER A 249 -42.73 24.01 -6.13
CA SER A 249 -43.57 25.12 -5.68
C SER A 249 -45.02 24.68 -5.40
N ASP A 250 -45.36 23.40 -5.65
CA ASP A 250 -46.70 22.86 -5.43
C ASP A 250 -46.90 22.41 -3.96
N LYS A 251 -47.96 22.93 -3.34
CA LYS A 251 -48.34 22.64 -1.95
C LYS A 251 -48.62 21.16 -1.71
N GLU A 252 -49.18 20.45 -2.67
CA GLU A 252 -49.48 19.01 -2.51
C GLU A 252 -48.22 18.14 -2.61
N GLU A 253 -47.23 18.52 -3.42
CA GLU A 253 -45.94 17.85 -3.48
C GLU A 253 -45.08 18.10 -2.24
N ILE A 254 -45.11 19.32 -1.70
CA ILE A 254 -44.42 19.68 -0.44
C ILE A 254 -44.88 18.78 0.71
N LYS A 255 -46.20 18.61 0.88
CA LYS A 255 -46.77 17.73 1.92
C LYS A 255 -46.30 16.28 1.74
N LYS A 256 -46.23 15.78 0.51
CA LYS A 256 -45.73 14.42 0.21
C LYS A 256 -44.26 14.27 0.55
N LEU A 257 -43.42 15.24 0.19
CA LEU A 257 -41.98 15.23 0.48
C LEU A 257 -41.71 15.22 2.00
N LEU A 258 -42.41 16.07 2.76
CA LEU A 258 -42.31 16.09 4.22
C LEU A 258 -42.79 14.77 4.85
N ALA A 259 -43.90 14.19 4.35
CA ALA A 259 -44.42 12.91 4.85
C ALA A 259 -43.46 11.73 4.61
N VAL A 260 -42.67 11.80 3.53
CA VAL A 260 -41.65 10.79 3.18
C VAL A 260 -40.31 11.07 3.91
N GLY A 261 -40.23 12.14 4.72
CA GLY A 261 -39.08 12.45 5.56
C GLY A 261 -37.96 13.19 4.84
N PHE A 262 -38.29 14.06 3.89
CA PHE A 262 -37.36 15.08 3.40
C PHE A 262 -37.37 16.31 4.32
N ASP A 263 -36.20 16.90 4.56
CA ASP A 263 -36.04 18.13 5.33
C ASP A 263 -36.05 19.34 4.40
N TYR A 264 -36.66 20.43 4.83
CA TYR A 264 -36.59 21.70 4.11
C TYR A 264 -35.18 22.30 4.21
N VAL A 265 -34.61 22.70 3.06
CA VAL A 265 -33.23 23.22 2.97
C VAL A 265 -33.23 24.74 2.74
N CYS A 266 -33.84 25.21 1.65
CA CYS A 266 -33.87 26.62 1.29
C CYS A 266 -34.95 26.94 0.23
N GLN A 267 -35.22 28.23 0.02
CA GLN A 267 -36.10 28.73 -1.04
C GLN A 267 -35.32 29.67 -1.95
N LYS A 268 -35.51 29.52 -3.26
CA LYS A 268 -34.98 30.44 -4.26
C LYS A 268 -35.94 30.51 -5.45
N ASP A 269 -36.22 31.71 -5.93
CA ASP A 269 -37.04 31.95 -7.13
C ASP A 269 -38.42 31.25 -7.05
N ASP A 270 -39.13 31.38 -5.92
CA ASP A 270 -40.43 30.75 -5.61
C ASP A 270 -40.47 29.21 -5.64
N ILE A 271 -39.30 28.56 -5.69
CA ILE A 271 -39.14 27.11 -5.57
C ILE A 271 -38.55 26.76 -4.21
N LEU A 272 -39.19 25.84 -3.49
CA LEU A 272 -38.73 25.31 -2.21
C LEU A 272 -37.91 24.04 -2.47
N TYR A 273 -36.71 23.99 -1.91
CA TYR A 273 -35.79 22.85 -2.03
C TYR A 273 -35.78 22.02 -0.76
N PHE A 274 -35.94 20.71 -0.92
CA PHE A 274 -35.99 19.71 0.13
C PHE A 274 -34.87 18.69 -0.06
N GLY A 275 -34.19 18.32 1.02
CA GLY A 275 -33.07 17.38 1.02
C GLY A 275 -33.36 16.19 1.92
N LYS A 276 -33.01 14.99 1.47
CA LYS A 276 -33.02 13.78 2.31
C LYS A 276 -31.71 13.03 2.15
N ARG A 277 -31.12 12.62 3.28
CA ARG A 277 -29.96 11.71 3.29
C ARG A 277 -30.42 10.31 2.87
N LYS A 278 -29.67 9.66 1.97
CA LYS A 278 -29.92 8.27 1.60
C LYS A 278 -29.72 7.32 2.78
#